data_AF-A0A1Y4J235-F1
#
_entry.id   AF-A0A1Y4J235-F1
#
_cell.length_a   1.000
_cell.length_b   1.000
_cell.length_c   1.000
_cell.angle_alpha   90.00
_cell.angle_beta   90.00
_cell.angle_gamma   90.00
#
_symmetry.space_group_name_H-M   'P 1'
#
loop_
_entity.id
_entity.type
_entity.pdbx_description
1 polymer ?
#
loop_
_entity_poly.entity_id
_entity_poly.type
_entity_poly.pdbx_seq_one_letter_code
_entity_poly.pdbx_strand_id
1 'polypeptide(L)'
;MKRWKNWTRRLTLLLAVVVLAVGAALPAAADMGPKPSVEVVFQGLEGQRFYATLLGNVTQYGPWSAKEEYLDWRGDPEAWDAFVRYPEPEGWYFLGNYADCTETGRFVWSYYPPETFYILVWLPEEDRYLCSTQPVSRYAFDSRFTVTAAGEGLTVRSSYDYAGEVLGLLVRAALTIALETAAAWLLFGLRRRDQLALILKVNLVTQLALNILLNLCSYFSGPLLTVLVYGLLELLVFFTEGLVYARRLRWAENQKPHPWLYALGANAVSFAAGWELAHWLPGVF
;
A
#
# COMPACT_ATOMS: atom_id res chain seq x y z
N MET A 1 20.77 -17.57 -36.67
CA MET A 1 21.39 -16.44 -35.94
C MET A 1 20.45 -15.26 -35.65
N LYS A 2 19.67 -14.74 -36.61
CA LYS A 2 18.72 -13.60 -36.38
C LYS A 2 17.66 -13.86 -35.28
N ARG A 3 17.05 -15.06 -35.23
CA ARG A 3 16.09 -15.42 -34.17
C ARG A 3 16.72 -15.36 -32.77
N TRP A 4 17.95 -15.84 -32.61
CA TRP A 4 18.60 -15.90 -31.29
C TRP A 4 18.99 -14.52 -30.75
N LYS A 5 19.47 -13.62 -31.62
CA LYS A 5 19.83 -12.23 -31.26
C LYS A 5 18.62 -11.36 -30.89
N ASN A 6 17.46 -11.62 -31.48
CA ASN A 6 16.21 -10.94 -31.12
C ASN A 6 15.64 -11.44 -29.79
N TRP A 7 15.96 -12.68 -29.41
CA TRP A 7 15.51 -13.30 -28.18
C TRP A 7 16.26 -12.82 -26.95
N THR A 8 17.59 -12.75 -27.05
CA THR A 8 18.41 -12.19 -25.96
C THR A 8 18.01 -10.75 -25.69
N ARG A 9 17.80 -9.94 -26.73
CA ARG A 9 17.29 -8.56 -26.59
C ARG A 9 15.94 -8.48 -25.85
N ARG A 10 14.97 -9.33 -26.20
CA ARG A 10 13.64 -9.35 -25.55
C ARG A 10 13.72 -9.82 -24.10
N LEU A 11 14.54 -10.82 -23.80
CA LEU A 11 14.76 -11.31 -22.43
C LEU A 11 15.48 -10.28 -21.57
N THR A 12 16.49 -9.60 -22.11
CA THR A 12 17.20 -8.51 -21.43
C THR A 12 16.27 -7.34 -21.13
N LEU A 13 15.37 -6.99 -22.06
CA LEU A 13 14.37 -5.94 -21.84
C LEU A 13 13.39 -6.33 -20.72
N LEU A 14 12.93 -7.57 -20.72
CA LEU A 14 12.01 -8.11 -19.71
C LEU A 14 12.67 -8.13 -18.32
N LEU A 15 13.93 -8.57 -18.22
CA LEU A 15 14.72 -8.48 -17.00
C LEU A 15 14.95 -7.05 -16.54
N ALA A 16 15.22 -6.11 -17.45
CA ALA A 16 15.38 -4.71 -17.09
C ALA A 16 14.08 -4.12 -16.52
N VAL A 17 12.93 -4.46 -17.09
CA VAL A 17 11.62 -4.00 -16.57
C VAL A 17 11.30 -4.66 -15.22
N VAL A 18 11.62 -5.95 -15.01
CA VAL A 18 11.50 -6.59 -13.70
C VAL A 18 12.38 -5.89 -12.65
N VAL A 19 13.65 -5.61 -12.99
CA VAL A 19 14.57 -4.89 -12.10
C VAL A 19 14.07 -3.48 -11.80
N LEU A 20 13.53 -2.77 -12.79
CA LEU A 20 12.94 -1.44 -12.61
C LEU A 20 11.69 -1.49 -11.73
N ALA A 21 10.82 -2.50 -11.90
CA ALA A 21 9.63 -2.65 -11.09
C ALA A 21 9.95 -3.03 -9.63
N VAL A 22 10.93 -3.91 -9.41
CA VAL A 22 11.45 -4.23 -8.08
C VAL A 22 12.12 -2.99 -7.46
N GLY A 23 12.87 -2.22 -8.26
CA GLY A 23 13.47 -0.97 -7.83
C GLY A 23 12.45 0.11 -7.47
N ALA A 24 11.30 0.16 -8.17
CA ALA A 24 10.20 1.08 -7.87
C ALA A 24 9.43 0.68 -6.60
N ALA A 25 9.46 -0.60 -6.22
CA ALA A 25 8.91 -1.05 -4.94
C ALA A 25 9.82 -0.70 -3.73
N LEU A 26 11.00 -0.13 -3.97
CA LEU A 26 11.85 0.42 -2.90
C LEU A 26 11.41 1.85 -2.56
N PRO A 27 11.57 2.29 -1.30
CA PRO A 27 11.22 3.65 -0.89
C PRO A 27 11.96 4.70 -1.73
N ALA A 28 11.22 5.57 -2.41
CA ALA A 28 11.78 6.69 -3.16
C ALA A 28 11.76 7.97 -2.31
N ALA A 29 12.92 8.57 -2.06
CA ALA A 29 13.03 9.85 -1.36
C ALA A 29 12.72 11.01 -2.34
N ALA A 30 11.44 11.18 -2.69
CA ALA A 30 10.97 12.27 -3.56
C ALA A 30 10.14 13.30 -2.78
N ASP A 31 10.55 14.56 -2.84
CA ASP A 31 9.92 15.64 -2.07
C ASP A 31 8.54 16.07 -2.63
N MET A 32 8.18 15.64 -3.84
CA MET A 32 6.90 15.97 -4.50
C MET A 32 5.86 14.84 -4.48
N GLY A 33 6.15 13.68 -3.87
CA GLY A 33 5.22 12.56 -3.79
C GLY A 33 4.23 12.65 -2.61
N PRO A 34 3.21 11.78 -2.55
CA PRO A 34 2.36 11.64 -1.37
C PRO A 34 3.23 11.39 -0.13
N LYS A 35 2.75 11.81 1.03
CA LYS A 35 3.51 11.68 2.29
C LYS A 35 3.01 10.52 3.12
N PRO A 36 3.91 9.86 3.87
CA PRO A 36 3.51 8.81 4.80
C PRO A 36 2.46 9.32 5.79
N SER A 37 1.71 8.38 6.35
CA SER A 37 0.75 8.66 7.42
C SER A 37 0.96 7.73 8.61
N VAL A 38 0.50 8.19 9.78
CA VAL A 38 0.38 7.38 10.99
C VAL A 38 -1.05 7.47 11.47
N GLU A 39 -1.68 6.30 11.66
CA GLU A 39 -2.97 6.17 12.33
C GLU A 39 -2.79 5.39 13.62
N VAL A 40 -3.39 5.87 14.71
CA VAL A 40 -3.40 5.23 16.01
C VAL A 40 -4.84 5.06 16.45
N VAL A 41 -5.24 3.82 16.73
CA VAL A 41 -6.56 3.48 17.25
C VAL A 41 -6.44 3.12 18.72
N PHE A 42 -7.23 3.78 19.57
CA PHE A 42 -7.19 3.61 21.02
C PHE A 42 -8.29 2.64 21.49
N GLN A 43 -7.95 1.83 22.49
CA GLN A 43 -8.84 0.89 23.17
C GLN A 43 -8.71 1.08 24.68
N GLY A 44 -9.82 0.97 25.41
CA GLY A 44 -9.85 1.14 26.87
C GLY A 44 -10.01 2.60 27.33
N LEU A 45 -10.29 3.52 26.40
CA LEU A 45 -10.60 4.93 26.65
C LEU A 45 -12.02 5.29 26.21
N GLU A 46 -12.86 4.30 25.93
CA GLU A 46 -14.22 4.51 25.43
C GLU A 46 -15.06 5.29 26.45
N GLY A 47 -15.69 6.37 25.99
CA GLY A 47 -16.54 7.23 26.82
C GLY A 47 -15.79 8.23 27.70
N GLN A 48 -14.46 8.33 27.58
CA GLN A 48 -13.66 9.37 28.24
C GLN A 48 -13.29 10.45 27.24
N ARG A 49 -13.25 11.73 27.65
CA ARG A 49 -12.65 12.79 26.85
C ARG A 49 -11.14 12.62 26.84
N PHE A 50 -10.52 12.60 25.66
CA PHE A 50 -9.06 12.51 25.57
C PHE A 50 -8.50 13.08 24.27
N TYR A 51 -7.26 13.55 24.37
CA TYR A 51 -6.48 14.07 23.24
C TYR A 51 -5.24 13.21 23.05
N ALA A 52 -4.75 13.13 21.83
CA ALA A 52 -3.53 12.39 21.52
C ALA A 52 -2.58 13.21 20.63
N THR A 53 -1.29 12.90 20.77
CA THR A 53 -0.19 13.40 19.93
C THR A 53 0.91 12.36 19.80
N LEU A 54 1.89 12.62 18.92
CA LEU A 54 3.14 11.86 18.82
C LEU A 54 4.32 12.76 19.19
N LEU A 55 5.17 12.31 20.10
CA LEU A 55 6.42 12.98 20.42
C LEU A 55 7.52 12.48 19.49
N GLY A 56 8.08 13.35 18.65
CA GLY A 56 9.13 13.00 17.70
C GLY A 56 10.53 13.13 18.29
N ASN A 57 11.50 12.38 17.75
CA ASN A 57 12.92 12.44 18.18
C ASN A 57 13.76 13.51 17.48
N VAL A 58 13.10 14.49 16.85
CA VAL A 58 13.73 15.61 16.12
C VAL A 58 12.93 16.87 16.39
N THR A 59 13.59 18.03 16.41
CA THR A 59 12.92 19.31 16.69
C THR A 59 12.10 19.85 15.52
N GLN A 60 12.30 19.32 14.31
CA GLN A 60 11.58 19.72 13.10
C GLN A 60 11.52 18.54 12.13
N TYR A 61 10.34 18.28 11.56
CA TYR A 61 10.13 17.25 10.54
C TYR A 61 9.06 17.70 9.54
N GLY A 62 9.46 17.89 8.28
CA GLY A 62 8.58 18.51 7.28
C GLY A 62 8.13 19.91 7.74
N PRO A 63 6.82 20.22 7.72
CA PRO A 63 6.30 21.51 8.19
C PRO A 63 6.15 21.60 9.72
N TRP A 64 6.35 20.50 10.46
CA TRP A 64 6.09 20.42 11.90
C TRP A 64 7.33 20.77 12.71
N SER A 65 7.16 21.51 13.81
CA SER A 65 8.27 22.02 14.61
C SER A 65 7.95 22.03 16.10
N ALA A 66 8.97 21.77 16.93
CA ALA A 66 8.92 21.93 18.38
C ALA A 66 8.89 23.41 18.82
N LYS A 67 9.22 24.33 17.91
CA LYS A 67 9.15 25.79 18.13
C LYS A 67 7.84 26.40 17.64
N GLU A 68 6.88 25.55 17.28
CA GLU A 68 5.62 26.03 16.75
C GLU A 68 4.81 26.72 17.85
N GLU A 69 4.13 27.80 17.49
CA GLU A 69 3.23 28.52 18.38
C GLU A 69 1.79 28.03 18.16
N TYR A 70 0.96 28.18 19.18
CA TYR A 70 -0.46 27.84 19.06
C TYR A 70 -1.12 28.70 17.99
N LEU A 71 -1.95 28.07 17.15
CA LEU A 71 -2.76 28.74 16.14
C LEU A 71 -4.22 28.31 16.33
N ASP A 72 -5.15 29.26 16.34
CA ASP A 72 -6.57 29.03 16.66
C ASP A 72 -7.25 27.92 15.83
N TRP A 73 -6.78 27.71 14.60
CA TRP A 73 -7.34 26.69 13.71
C TRP A 73 -6.79 25.27 13.96
N ARG A 74 -5.79 25.09 14.84
CA ARG A 74 -5.17 23.79 15.12
C ARG A 74 -5.92 22.94 16.14
N GLY A 75 -6.89 23.48 16.86
CA GLY A 75 -7.77 22.70 17.72
C GLY A 75 -7.97 23.35 19.08
N ASP A 76 -8.08 22.52 20.11
CA ASP A 76 -8.36 22.95 21.47
C ASP A 76 -7.09 23.56 22.11
N PRO A 77 -7.10 24.83 22.58
CA PRO A 77 -5.95 25.45 23.24
C PRO A 77 -5.61 24.78 24.58
N GLU A 78 -6.59 24.20 25.27
CA GLU A 78 -6.37 23.51 26.55
C GLU A 78 -5.45 22.29 26.36
N ALA A 79 -5.73 21.51 25.31
CA ALA A 79 -4.93 20.35 24.95
C ALA A 79 -3.55 20.74 24.44
N TRP A 80 -3.43 21.84 23.70
CA TRP A 80 -2.13 22.39 23.31
C TRP A 80 -1.25 22.68 24.52
N ASP A 81 -1.79 23.45 25.48
CA ASP A 81 -1.06 23.82 26.69
C ASP A 81 -0.68 22.59 27.52
N ALA A 82 -1.55 21.58 27.58
CA ALA A 82 -1.24 20.31 28.22
C ALA A 82 -0.04 19.61 27.58
N PHE A 83 -0.02 19.47 26.25
CA PHE A 83 1.11 18.84 25.57
C PHE A 83 2.41 19.64 25.65
N VAL A 84 2.35 20.99 25.62
CA VAL A 84 3.52 21.84 25.84
C VAL A 84 4.08 21.72 27.26
N ARG A 85 3.23 21.51 28.27
CA ARG A 85 3.65 21.35 29.67
C ARG A 85 4.17 19.95 30.01
N TYR A 86 3.95 18.97 29.13
CA TYR A 86 4.35 17.60 29.40
C TYR A 86 5.88 17.51 29.60
N PRO A 87 6.38 16.87 30.68
CA PRO A 87 7.81 16.70 30.91
C PRO A 87 8.35 15.60 29.98
N GLU A 88 8.65 15.99 28.74
CA GLU A 88 9.13 15.10 27.68
C GLU A 88 10.44 14.39 28.08
N PRO A 89 10.63 13.11 27.67
CA PRO A 89 11.94 12.49 27.79
C PRO A 89 13.00 13.26 27.00
N GLU A 90 14.25 13.27 27.48
CA GLU A 90 15.34 13.99 26.80
C GLU A 90 15.48 13.58 25.32
N GLY A 91 15.49 14.57 24.42
CA GLY A 91 15.59 14.35 22.97
C GLY A 91 14.27 14.05 22.25
N TRP A 92 13.14 14.17 22.95
CA TRP A 92 11.79 14.01 22.37
C TRP A 92 11.01 15.31 22.47
N TYR A 93 10.18 15.57 21.47
CA TYR A 93 9.53 16.87 21.29
C TYR A 93 8.11 16.72 20.76
N PHE A 94 7.19 17.51 21.31
CA PHE A 94 5.87 17.79 20.76
C PHE A 94 6.04 18.70 19.55
N LEU A 95 5.57 18.25 18.38
CA LEU A 95 5.75 18.98 17.11
C LEU A 95 4.49 19.74 16.69
N GLY A 96 3.59 20.03 17.62
CA GLY A 96 2.42 20.87 17.38
C GLY A 96 1.23 20.19 16.68
N ASN A 97 1.28 18.87 16.43
CA ASN A 97 0.14 18.12 15.89
C ASN A 97 -0.54 17.30 16.99
N TYR A 98 -1.83 17.51 17.18
CA TYR A 98 -2.64 16.83 18.18
C TYR A 98 -4.10 16.81 17.71
N ALA A 99 -4.92 15.93 18.28
CA ALA A 99 -6.34 15.89 17.97
C ALA A 99 -7.18 15.43 19.15
N ASP A 100 -8.43 15.90 19.19
CA ASP A 100 -9.48 15.30 20.01
C ASP A 100 -9.85 13.94 19.44
N CYS A 101 -9.71 12.89 20.26
CA CYS A 101 -9.94 11.51 19.86
C CYS A 101 -11.19 10.91 20.53
N THR A 102 -11.94 11.72 21.28
CA THR A 102 -13.05 11.30 22.15
C THR A 102 -14.13 10.55 21.39
N GLU A 103 -14.60 11.11 20.27
CA GLU A 103 -15.70 10.51 19.49
C GLU A 103 -15.22 9.38 18.58
N THR A 104 -14.03 9.52 18.00
CA THR A 104 -13.56 8.66 16.91
C THR A 104 -12.72 7.48 17.41
N GLY A 105 -12.19 7.57 18.64
CA GLY A 105 -11.21 6.64 19.20
C GLY A 105 -9.91 6.57 18.40
N ARG A 106 -9.63 7.54 17.51
CA ARG A 106 -8.49 7.50 16.60
C ARG A 106 -7.75 8.83 16.52
N PHE A 107 -6.44 8.72 16.37
CA PHE A 107 -5.55 9.83 16.01
C PHE A 107 -4.94 9.56 14.63
N VAL A 108 -4.94 10.56 13.76
CA VAL A 108 -4.37 10.45 12.40
C VAL A 108 -3.44 11.61 12.12
N TRP A 109 -2.17 11.31 11.85
CA TRP A 109 -1.19 12.26 11.35
C TRP A 109 -0.92 11.94 9.87
N SER A 110 -1.66 12.62 8.99
CA SER A 110 -1.74 12.30 7.56
C SER A 110 -0.64 12.91 6.69
N TYR A 111 0.18 13.80 7.23
CA TYR A 111 1.17 14.55 6.45
C TYR A 111 2.47 14.74 7.24
N TYR A 112 3.56 14.15 6.76
CA TYR A 112 4.89 14.20 7.41
C TYR A 112 4.89 13.86 8.91
N PRO A 113 4.36 12.70 9.32
CA PRO A 113 4.53 12.22 10.70
C PRO A 113 6.01 11.92 10.98
N PRO A 114 6.47 12.09 12.25
CA PRO A 114 7.83 11.71 12.64
C PRO A 114 8.12 10.24 12.32
N GLU A 115 9.39 9.91 12.06
CA GLU A 115 9.80 8.53 11.75
C GLU A 115 9.76 7.61 12.96
N THR A 116 10.25 8.09 14.09
CA THR A 116 10.21 7.40 15.38
C THR A 116 9.57 8.32 16.41
N PHE A 117 8.64 7.79 17.19
CA PHE A 117 7.84 8.57 18.12
C PHE A 117 7.36 7.79 19.34
N TYR A 118 7.10 8.51 20.43
CA TYR A 118 6.21 8.05 21.48
C TYR A 118 4.77 8.45 21.16
N ILE A 119 3.81 7.64 21.59
CA ILE A 119 2.39 8.01 21.60
C ILE A 119 2.07 8.56 22.97
N LEU A 120 1.51 9.77 23.00
CA LEU A 120 1.12 10.47 24.21
C LEU A 120 -0.37 10.78 24.16
N VAL A 121 -1.06 10.48 25.26
CA VAL A 121 -2.47 10.80 25.48
C VAL A 121 -2.58 11.69 26.70
N TRP A 122 -3.43 12.71 26.62
CA TRP A 122 -3.83 13.54 27.75
C TRP A 122 -5.32 13.36 28.05
N LEU A 123 -5.62 13.12 29.32
CA LEU A 123 -6.96 12.94 29.89
C LEU A 123 -7.33 14.22 30.66
N PRO A 124 -8.15 15.12 30.10
CA PRO A 124 -8.44 16.43 30.71
C PRO A 124 -9.13 16.33 32.07
N GLU A 125 -10.05 15.37 32.22
CA GLU A 125 -10.85 15.22 33.45
C GLU A 125 -10.00 14.86 34.69
N GLU A 126 -8.88 14.17 34.46
CA GLU A 126 -7.96 13.73 35.51
C GLU A 126 -6.67 14.57 35.55
N ASP A 127 -6.50 15.49 34.59
CA ASP A 127 -5.23 16.15 34.26
C ASP A 127 -4.02 15.19 34.25
N ARG A 128 -4.21 14.04 33.58
CA ARG A 128 -3.26 12.92 33.57
C ARG A 128 -2.77 12.61 32.16
N TYR A 129 -1.52 12.19 32.08
CA TYR A 129 -0.91 11.73 30.83
C TYR A 129 -0.72 10.22 30.82
N LEU A 130 -0.96 9.61 29.67
CA LEU A 130 -0.59 8.22 29.39
C LEU A 130 0.40 8.23 28.23
N CYS A 131 1.56 7.61 28.42
CA CYS A 131 2.59 7.52 27.40
C CYS A 131 2.91 6.06 27.10
N SER A 132 3.25 5.78 25.84
CA SER A 132 3.82 4.48 25.47
C SER A 132 5.16 4.26 26.17
N THR A 133 5.41 3.05 26.69
CA THR A 133 6.63 2.75 27.47
C THR A 133 7.91 2.80 26.63
N GLN A 134 7.81 2.55 25.33
CA GLN A 134 8.92 2.57 24.39
C GLN A 134 8.51 3.32 23.12
N PRO A 135 9.46 3.98 22.43
CA PRO A 135 9.16 4.61 21.17
C PRO A 135 8.97 3.54 20.09
N VAL A 136 8.13 3.85 19.11
CA VAL A 136 7.89 3.01 17.94
C VAL A 136 8.29 3.76 16.68
N SER A 137 8.60 3.02 15.61
CA SER A 137 8.92 3.59 14.31
C SER A 137 7.87 3.25 13.28
N ARG A 138 7.68 4.13 12.30
CA ARG A 138 6.89 3.83 11.10
C ARG A 138 7.47 2.59 10.42
N TYR A 139 6.59 1.69 9.99
CA TYR A 139 6.98 0.43 9.36
C TYR A 139 6.45 0.30 7.92
N ALA A 140 5.45 1.11 7.57
CA ALA A 140 4.83 1.19 6.26
C ALA A 140 4.62 2.66 5.87
N PHE A 141 4.33 2.89 4.59
CA PHE A 141 3.93 4.19 4.07
C PHE A 141 2.74 4.74 4.85
N ASP A 142 1.70 3.92 5.03
CA ASP A 142 0.58 4.16 5.94
C ASP A 142 0.71 3.22 7.15
N SER A 143 1.32 3.71 8.23
CA SER A 143 1.55 2.92 9.43
C SER A 143 0.33 2.99 10.37
N ARG A 144 -0.20 1.82 10.74
CA ARG A 144 -1.33 1.70 11.69
C ARG A 144 -0.89 1.09 13.01
N PHE A 145 -1.31 1.68 14.11
CA PHE A 145 -1.07 1.19 15.45
C PHE A 145 -2.39 1.03 16.20
N THR A 146 -2.48 -0.02 17.01
CA THR A 146 -3.50 -0.12 18.05
C THR A 146 -2.84 0.11 19.38
N VAL A 147 -3.46 0.93 20.20
CA VAL A 147 -3.02 1.27 21.55
C VAL A 147 -4.07 0.81 22.53
N THR A 148 -3.65 0.01 23.51
CA THR A 148 -4.49 -0.35 24.64
C THR A 148 -4.04 0.43 25.86
N ALA A 149 -4.94 1.25 26.40
CA ALA A 149 -4.74 1.93 27.67
C ALA A 149 -5.06 0.96 28.82
N ALA A 150 -4.10 0.74 29.71
CA ALA A 150 -4.31 -0.10 30.89
C ALA A 150 -3.53 0.49 32.09
N GLY A 151 -4.26 0.85 33.15
CA GLY A 151 -3.66 1.45 34.35
C GLY A 151 -3.04 2.81 34.05
N GLU A 152 -1.70 2.88 34.11
CA GLU A 152 -0.91 4.11 33.94
C GLU A 152 -0.13 4.16 32.63
N GLY A 153 -0.25 3.16 31.75
CA GLY A 153 0.56 3.06 30.54
C GLY A 153 -0.22 2.75 29.28
N LEU A 154 0.45 2.98 28.14
CA LEU A 154 -0.04 2.61 26.81
C LEU A 154 0.75 1.43 26.26
N THR A 155 0.05 0.33 25.94
CA THR A 155 0.66 -0.79 25.19
C THR A 155 0.39 -0.59 23.70
N VAL A 156 1.46 -0.50 22.91
CA VAL A 156 1.40 -0.22 21.47
C VAL A 156 1.67 -1.50 20.67
N ARG A 157 0.84 -1.77 19.66
CA ARG A 157 1.09 -2.83 18.68
C ARG A 157 0.87 -2.32 17.26
N SER A 158 1.71 -2.75 16.32
CA SER A 158 1.45 -2.57 14.90
C SER A 158 0.20 -3.36 14.50
N SER A 159 -0.73 -2.72 13.81
CA SER A 159 -2.05 -3.29 13.47
C SER A 159 -2.39 -3.10 12.00
N TYR A 160 -1.41 -3.27 11.12
CA TYR A 160 -1.63 -3.30 9.68
C TYR A 160 -2.52 -4.50 9.30
N ASP A 161 -3.44 -4.28 8.37
CA ASP A 161 -4.38 -5.34 7.94
C ASP A 161 -3.74 -6.27 6.89
N TYR A 162 -2.75 -7.04 7.32
CA TYR A 162 -2.09 -8.03 6.46
C TYR A 162 -3.06 -9.09 5.93
N ALA A 163 -4.09 -9.44 6.71
CA ALA A 163 -5.08 -10.44 6.31
C ALA A 163 -5.96 -9.91 5.17
N GLY A 164 -6.44 -8.68 5.30
CA GLY A 164 -7.17 -7.97 4.24
C GLY A 164 -6.34 -7.84 2.97
N GLU A 165 -5.06 -7.46 3.08
CA GLU A 165 -4.16 -7.35 1.93
C GLU A 165 -3.96 -8.69 1.20
N VAL A 166 -3.77 -9.79 1.94
CA VAL A 166 -3.63 -11.13 1.34
C VAL A 166 -4.96 -11.56 0.70
N LEU A 167 -6.08 -11.34 1.36
CA LEU A 167 -7.40 -11.66 0.80
C LEU A 167 -7.65 -10.87 -0.48
N GLY A 168 -7.39 -9.55 -0.45
CA GLY A 168 -7.53 -8.67 -1.61
C GLY A 168 -6.63 -9.11 -2.76
N LEU A 169 -5.37 -9.48 -2.49
CA LEU A 169 -4.46 -10.06 -3.47
C LEU A 169 -5.02 -11.34 -4.12
N LEU A 170 -5.54 -12.26 -3.30
CA LEU A 170 -6.09 -13.53 -3.79
C LEU A 170 -7.34 -13.31 -4.64
N VAL A 171 -8.23 -12.40 -4.23
CA VAL A 171 -9.44 -12.06 -4.98
C VAL A 171 -9.09 -11.41 -6.32
N ARG A 172 -8.17 -10.43 -6.33
CA ARG A 172 -7.68 -9.78 -7.55
C ARG A 172 -7.08 -10.79 -8.53
N ALA A 173 -6.14 -11.62 -8.05
CA ALA A 173 -5.53 -12.64 -8.88
C ALA A 173 -6.55 -13.64 -9.43
N ALA A 174 -7.46 -14.15 -8.58
CA ALA A 174 -8.50 -15.10 -8.99
C ALA A 174 -9.45 -14.51 -10.04
N LEU A 175 -9.85 -13.26 -9.87
CA LEU A 175 -10.76 -12.59 -10.79
C LEU A 175 -10.12 -12.32 -12.14
N THR A 176 -8.87 -11.86 -12.16
CA THR A 176 -8.12 -11.69 -13.41
C THR A 176 -7.96 -13.02 -14.14
N ILE A 177 -7.54 -14.07 -13.45
CA ILE A 177 -7.42 -15.43 -14.03
C ILE A 177 -8.77 -15.89 -14.62
N ALA A 178 -9.87 -15.64 -13.93
CA ALA A 178 -11.21 -16.00 -14.39
C ALA A 178 -11.59 -15.21 -15.66
N LEU A 179 -11.35 -13.90 -15.68
CA LEU A 179 -11.63 -13.03 -16.83
C LEU A 179 -10.80 -13.41 -18.05
N GLU A 180 -9.51 -13.68 -17.88
CA GLU A 180 -8.62 -14.04 -18.99
C GLU A 180 -8.91 -15.43 -19.55
N THR A 181 -9.28 -16.38 -18.68
CA THR A 181 -9.72 -17.71 -19.09
C THR A 181 -11.08 -17.64 -19.80
N ALA A 182 -12.00 -16.80 -19.32
CA ALA A 182 -13.29 -16.55 -19.96
C ALA A 182 -13.10 -15.89 -21.33
N ALA A 183 -12.23 -14.89 -21.44
CA ALA A 183 -11.87 -14.25 -22.71
C ALA A 183 -11.29 -15.28 -23.70
N ALA A 184 -10.38 -16.15 -23.23
CA ALA A 184 -9.84 -17.23 -24.04
C ALA A 184 -10.94 -18.12 -24.64
N TRP A 185 -11.92 -18.50 -23.81
CA TRP A 185 -13.02 -19.38 -24.21
C TRP A 185 -14.06 -18.71 -25.10
N LEU A 186 -14.46 -17.48 -24.78
CA LEU A 186 -15.55 -16.73 -25.42
C LEU A 186 -15.10 -15.98 -26.67
N LEU A 187 -14.00 -15.24 -26.59
CA LEU A 187 -13.58 -14.30 -27.62
C LEU A 187 -12.55 -14.91 -28.58
N PHE A 188 -11.72 -15.83 -28.07
CA PHE A 188 -10.59 -16.38 -28.82
C PHE A 188 -10.78 -17.87 -29.21
N GLY A 189 -11.87 -18.50 -28.78
CA GLY A 189 -12.21 -19.88 -29.16
C GLY A 189 -11.23 -20.95 -28.64
N LEU A 190 -10.41 -20.63 -27.65
CA LEU A 190 -9.43 -21.54 -27.04
C LEU A 190 -10.13 -22.45 -26.04
N ARG A 191 -10.60 -23.61 -26.52
CA ARG A 191 -11.40 -24.54 -25.71
C ARG A 191 -10.69 -25.85 -25.35
N ARG A 192 -9.51 -26.10 -25.92
CA ARG A 192 -8.79 -27.35 -25.66
C ARG A 192 -8.21 -27.35 -24.25
N ARG A 193 -8.27 -28.50 -23.58
CA ARG A 193 -7.75 -28.67 -22.21
C ARG A 193 -6.27 -28.30 -22.08
N ASP A 194 -5.45 -28.61 -23.08
CA ASP A 194 -4.02 -28.27 -23.08
C ASP A 194 -3.77 -26.77 -23.25
N GLN A 195 -4.60 -26.08 -24.04
CA GLN A 195 -4.56 -24.62 -24.20
C GLN A 195 -4.98 -23.92 -22.92
N LEU A 196 -6.14 -24.28 -22.35
CA LEU A 196 -6.67 -23.70 -21.13
C LEU A 196 -5.75 -23.96 -19.92
N ALA A 197 -5.16 -25.15 -19.81
CA ALA A 197 -4.21 -25.46 -18.74
C ALA A 197 -2.91 -24.63 -18.85
N LEU A 198 -2.45 -24.31 -20.06
CA LEU A 198 -1.30 -23.42 -20.24
C LEU A 198 -1.65 -21.99 -19.85
N ILE A 199 -2.78 -21.48 -20.32
CA ILE A 199 -3.28 -20.13 -20.00
C ILE A 199 -3.38 -19.97 -18.48
N LEU A 200 -4.12 -20.87 -17.83
CA LEU A 200 -4.32 -20.84 -16.39
C LEU A 200 -3.00 -20.79 -15.61
N LYS A 201 -2.02 -21.62 -15.98
CA LYS A 201 -0.71 -21.66 -15.32
C LYS A 201 0.09 -20.38 -15.51
N VAL A 202 0.08 -19.83 -16.72
CA VAL A 202 0.81 -18.60 -17.03
C VAL A 202 0.19 -17.44 -16.27
N ASN A 203 -1.13 -17.27 -16.40
CA ASN A 203 -1.92 -16.27 -15.69
C ASN A 203 -1.75 -16.35 -14.17
N LEU A 204 -1.77 -17.56 -13.59
CA LEU A 204 -1.56 -17.72 -12.15
C LEU A 204 -0.20 -17.17 -11.71
N VAL A 205 0.87 -17.50 -12.45
CA VAL A 205 2.22 -17.04 -12.10
C VAL A 205 2.37 -15.53 -12.32
N THR A 206 1.90 -15.01 -13.45
CA THR A 206 2.02 -13.59 -13.79
C THR A 206 1.19 -12.72 -12.86
N GLN A 207 -0.06 -13.09 -12.58
CA GLN A 207 -0.96 -12.32 -11.72
C GLN A 207 -0.54 -12.38 -10.25
N LEU A 208 -0.05 -13.52 -9.74
CA LEU A 208 0.53 -13.54 -8.40
C LEU A 208 1.76 -12.64 -8.31
N ALA A 209 2.67 -12.70 -9.28
CA ALA A 209 3.86 -11.85 -9.28
C ALA A 209 3.51 -10.35 -9.35
N LEU A 210 2.58 -9.98 -10.24
CA LEU A 210 2.12 -8.61 -10.39
C LEU A 210 1.48 -8.08 -9.10
N ASN A 211 0.52 -8.82 -8.52
CA ASN A 211 -0.18 -8.36 -7.31
C ASN A 211 0.72 -8.34 -6.07
N ILE A 212 1.69 -9.26 -5.94
CA ILE A 212 2.68 -9.20 -4.86
C ILE A 212 3.53 -7.94 -4.98
N LEU A 213 4.03 -7.63 -6.17
CA LEU A 213 4.86 -6.45 -6.41
C LEU A 213 4.08 -5.15 -6.15
N LEU A 214 2.79 -5.10 -6.52
CA LEU A 214 1.94 -3.95 -6.23
C LEU A 214 1.66 -3.76 -4.75
N ASN A 215 1.38 -4.85 -4.02
CA ASN A 215 1.20 -4.76 -2.57
C ASN A 215 2.47 -4.31 -1.85
N LEU A 216 3.64 -4.79 -2.27
CA LEU A 216 4.92 -4.31 -1.72
C LEU A 216 5.16 -2.83 -2.05
N CYS A 217 4.89 -2.41 -3.29
CA CYS A 217 5.00 -1.01 -3.69
C CYS A 217 4.07 -0.11 -2.88
N SER A 218 2.82 -0.53 -2.66
CA SER A 218 1.86 0.21 -1.84
C SER A 218 2.33 0.32 -0.39
N TYR A 219 2.79 -0.80 0.17
CA TYR A 219 3.28 -0.89 1.55
C TYR A 219 4.47 0.04 1.82
N PHE A 220 5.44 0.14 0.89
CA PHE A 220 6.66 0.93 1.11
C PHE A 220 6.61 2.35 0.53
N SER A 221 5.88 2.55 -0.57
CA SER A 221 5.98 3.76 -1.40
C SER A 221 4.64 4.45 -1.63
N GLY A 222 3.54 3.88 -1.15
CA GLY A 222 2.22 4.50 -1.17
C GLY A 222 1.45 4.39 -2.50
N PRO A 223 0.24 4.95 -2.56
CA PRO A 223 -0.72 4.66 -3.63
C PRO A 223 -0.35 5.27 -4.98
N LEU A 224 0.21 6.50 -5.03
CA LEU A 224 0.52 7.16 -6.31
C LEU A 224 1.57 6.39 -7.12
N LEU A 225 2.66 5.96 -6.46
CA LEU A 225 3.69 5.19 -7.14
C LEU A 225 3.15 3.82 -7.56
N THR A 226 2.30 3.21 -6.73
CA THR A 226 1.64 1.95 -7.04
C THR A 226 0.82 2.03 -8.33
N VAL A 227 0.05 3.11 -8.55
CA VAL A 227 -0.70 3.32 -9.80
C VAL A 227 0.23 3.41 -11.02
N LEU A 228 1.34 4.14 -10.90
CA LEU A 228 2.32 4.25 -11.99
C LEU A 228 3.00 2.90 -12.29
N VAL A 229 3.39 2.18 -11.25
CA VAL A 229 4.02 0.85 -11.35
C VAL A 229 3.04 -0.19 -11.90
N TYR A 230 1.75 -0.09 -11.59
CA TYR A 230 0.71 -0.97 -12.11
C TYR A 230 0.66 -0.98 -13.64
N GLY A 231 0.62 0.19 -14.28
CA GLY A 231 0.64 0.26 -15.74
C GLY A 231 1.91 -0.36 -16.36
N LEU A 232 3.07 -0.17 -15.73
CA LEU A 232 4.34 -0.76 -16.20
C LEU A 232 4.37 -2.28 -16.03
N LEU A 233 3.86 -2.79 -14.91
CA LEU A 233 3.77 -4.22 -14.63
C LEU A 233 2.77 -4.92 -15.53
N GLU A 234 1.63 -4.31 -15.85
CA GLU A 234 0.66 -4.87 -16.79
C GLU A 234 1.25 -5.02 -18.19
N LEU A 235 1.99 -4.00 -18.67
CA LEU A 235 2.74 -4.11 -19.92
C LEU A 235 3.76 -5.24 -19.87
N LEU A 236 4.47 -5.40 -18.75
CA LEU A 236 5.43 -6.48 -18.54
C LEU A 236 4.75 -7.87 -18.59
N VAL A 237 3.60 -8.01 -17.92
CA VAL A 237 2.80 -9.24 -17.93
C VAL A 237 2.38 -9.56 -19.36
N PHE A 238 1.75 -8.61 -20.06
CA PHE A 238 1.38 -8.77 -21.46
C PHE A 238 2.55 -9.27 -22.34
N PHE A 239 3.73 -8.65 -22.22
CA PHE A 239 4.91 -9.06 -22.96
C PHE A 239 5.36 -10.47 -22.60
N THR A 240 5.35 -10.81 -21.31
CA THR A 240 5.75 -12.12 -20.80
C THR A 240 4.81 -13.21 -21.29
N GLU A 241 3.50 -12.99 -21.15
CA GLU A 241 2.45 -13.91 -21.55
C GLU A 241 2.43 -14.11 -23.07
N GLY A 242 2.40 -13.03 -23.84
CA GLY A 242 2.43 -13.09 -25.30
C GLY A 242 3.65 -13.86 -25.81
N LEU A 243 4.79 -13.73 -25.13
CA LEU A 243 6.00 -14.46 -25.44
C LEU A 243 5.88 -15.96 -25.14
N VAL A 244 5.28 -16.35 -24.02
CA VAL A 244 5.04 -17.75 -23.65
C VAL A 244 4.01 -18.38 -24.59
N TYR A 245 2.88 -17.71 -24.82
CA TYR A 245 1.81 -18.21 -25.68
C TYR A 245 2.26 -18.35 -27.13
N ALA A 246 3.00 -17.38 -27.69
CA ALA A 246 3.54 -17.49 -29.04
C ALA A 246 4.49 -18.69 -29.25
N ARG A 247 4.99 -19.32 -28.18
CA ARG A 247 5.92 -20.47 -28.25
C ARG A 247 5.26 -21.79 -27.90
N ARG A 248 4.38 -21.79 -26.90
CA ARG A 248 3.88 -23.00 -26.25
C ARG A 248 2.40 -23.24 -26.52
N LEU A 249 1.66 -22.20 -26.89
CA LEU A 249 0.24 -22.35 -27.20
C LEU A 249 0.13 -23.07 -28.55
N ARG A 250 -0.54 -24.23 -28.53
CA ARG A 250 -0.78 -25.03 -29.72
C ARG A 250 -1.87 -24.37 -30.55
N TRP A 251 -1.47 -23.39 -31.35
CA TRP A 251 -2.29 -22.67 -32.30
C TRP A 251 -1.91 -23.12 -33.71
N ALA A 252 -2.88 -23.40 -34.58
CA ALA A 252 -2.58 -23.70 -35.97
C ALA A 252 -1.97 -22.45 -36.65
N GLU A 253 -0.89 -22.60 -37.42
CA GLU A 253 -0.12 -21.47 -38.00
C GLU A 253 -0.98 -20.49 -38.82
N ASN A 254 -2.14 -20.92 -39.30
CA ASN A 254 -3.05 -20.12 -40.13
C ASN A 254 -4.38 -19.73 -39.44
N GLN A 255 -4.58 -20.05 -38.16
CA GLN A 255 -5.79 -19.64 -37.44
C GLN A 255 -5.63 -18.24 -36.85
N LYS A 256 -6.58 -17.36 -37.15
CA LYS A 256 -6.76 -16.08 -36.45
C LYS A 256 -7.73 -16.29 -35.28
N PRO A 257 -7.56 -15.55 -34.17
CA PRO A 257 -6.53 -14.53 -33.90
C PRO A 257 -5.14 -15.09 -33.51
N HIS A 258 -4.09 -14.26 -33.63
CA HIS A 258 -2.70 -14.64 -33.27
C HIS A 258 -2.50 -14.69 -31.74
N PRO A 259 -1.62 -15.55 -31.17
CA PRO A 259 -1.37 -15.62 -29.72
C PRO A 259 -1.05 -14.28 -29.02
N TRP A 260 -0.39 -13.35 -29.71
CA TRP A 260 -0.14 -11.98 -29.22
C TRP A 260 -1.41 -11.14 -29.14
N LEU A 261 -2.36 -11.31 -30.07
CA LEU A 261 -3.66 -10.64 -30.01
C LEU A 261 -4.51 -11.21 -28.86
N TYR A 262 -4.38 -12.51 -28.58
CA TYR A 262 -4.96 -13.09 -27.38
C TYR A 262 -4.38 -12.47 -26.10
N ALA A 263 -3.05 -12.47 -25.94
CA ALA A 263 -2.42 -11.86 -24.76
C ALA A 263 -2.85 -10.39 -24.59
N LEU A 264 -2.81 -9.60 -25.66
CA LEU A 264 -3.20 -8.19 -25.61
C LEU A 264 -4.67 -8.03 -25.25
N GLY A 265 -5.56 -8.78 -25.91
CA GLY A 265 -7.00 -8.67 -25.71
C GLY A 265 -7.43 -9.16 -24.33
N ALA A 266 -6.88 -10.28 -23.86
CA ALA A 266 -7.20 -10.81 -22.54
C ALA A 266 -6.73 -9.86 -21.43
N ASN A 267 -5.46 -9.41 -21.47
CA ASN A 267 -4.92 -8.47 -20.50
C ASN A 267 -5.62 -7.10 -20.55
N ALA A 268 -6.00 -6.61 -21.74
CA ALA A 268 -6.76 -5.36 -21.85
C ALA A 268 -8.18 -5.48 -21.26
N VAL A 269 -8.86 -6.61 -21.48
CA VAL A 269 -10.18 -6.87 -20.91
C VAL A 269 -10.09 -7.01 -19.40
N SER A 270 -9.11 -7.74 -18.86
CA SER A 270 -8.93 -7.90 -17.42
C SER A 270 -8.53 -6.59 -16.75
N PHE A 271 -7.64 -5.81 -17.36
CA PHE A 271 -7.27 -4.48 -16.88
C PHE A 271 -8.47 -3.52 -16.81
N ALA A 272 -9.25 -3.43 -17.90
CA ALA A 272 -10.43 -2.57 -17.95
C ALA A 272 -11.50 -3.01 -16.92
N ALA A 273 -11.73 -4.31 -16.80
CA ALA A 273 -12.64 -4.85 -15.80
C ALA A 273 -12.14 -4.57 -14.37
N GLY A 274 -10.85 -4.75 -14.10
CA GLY A 274 -10.24 -4.44 -12.80
C GLY A 274 -10.38 -2.97 -12.42
N TRP A 275 -10.21 -2.06 -13.39
CA TRP A 275 -10.42 -0.62 -13.18
C TRP A 275 -11.86 -0.30 -12.81
N GLU A 276 -12.83 -0.86 -13.53
CA GLU A 276 -14.25 -0.68 -13.19
C GLU A 276 -14.57 -1.26 -11.81
N LEU A 277 -14.09 -2.47 -11.51
CA LEU A 277 -14.31 -3.13 -10.23
C LEU A 277 -13.70 -2.39 -9.03
N ALA A 278 -12.63 -1.62 -9.23
CA ALA A 278 -12.08 -0.75 -8.19
C ALA A 278 -13.08 0.30 -7.71
N HIS A 279 -14.01 0.73 -8.56
CA HIS A 279 -15.08 1.65 -8.15
C HIS A 279 -16.16 0.97 -7.30
N TRP A 280 -16.37 -0.34 -7.50
CA TRP A 280 -17.40 -1.11 -6.79
C TRP A 280 -16.87 -1.79 -5.53
N LEU A 281 -15.58 -2.14 -5.49
CA LEU A 281 -14.92 -2.88 -4.41
C LEU A 281 -13.60 -2.20 -4.00
N PRO A 282 -13.63 -0.95 -3.49
CA PRO A 282 -12.42 -0.20 -3.15
C PRO A 282 -11.60 -0.80 -1.99
N GLY A 283 -12.19 -1.71 -1.21
CA GLY A 283 -11.47 -2.46 -0.16
C GLY A 283 -10.68 -3.66 -0.69
N VAL A 284 -10.80 -3.99 -1.97
CA VAL A 284 -10.13 -5.14 -2.62
C VAL A 284 -9.15 -4.68 -3.69
N PHE A 285 -9.42 -3.53 -4.33
CA PHE A 285 -8.73 -3.01 -5.52
C PHE A 285 -8.11 -1.64 -5.28
#